data_AF-A0A965I7V0-F1
#
_entry.id   AF-A0A965I7V0-F1
#
_cell.length_a   1.000
_cell.length_b   1.000
_cell.length_c   1.000
_cell.angle_alpha   90.00
_cell.angle_beta   90.00
_cell.angle_gamma   90.00
#
_symmetry.space_group_name_H-M   'P 1'
#
loop_
_entity.id
_entity.type
_entity.pdbx_description
1 polymer ?
#
loop_
_entity_poly.entity_id
_entity_poly.type
_entity_poly.pdbx_seq_one_letter_code
_entity_poly.pdbx_strand_id
1 'polypeptide(L)' 'MSQKIIIAILFFWFAHANALDINQAKESDLDDLLGLGPAMTTRMLKERNTKAFQSWSDLMHRVKGIGKSTAH' A
#
# COMPACT_ATOMS: atom_id res chain seq x y z
N MET A 1 25.02 18.41 36.63
CA MET A 1 26.05 17.68 35.87
C MET A 1 25.52 16.27 35.62
N SER A 2 24.58 16.11 34.70
CA SER A 2 24.79 15.88 33.26
C SER A 2 25.05 14.39 32.98
N GLN A 3 23.98 13.61 32.74
CA GLN A 3 24.01 12.46 31.80
C GLN A 3 22.67 11.70 31.66
N LYS A 4 21.71 11.86 32.57
CA LYS A 4 20.47 11.04 32.55
C LYS A 4 19.37 11.53 31.59
N ILE A 5 19.61 12.61 30.83
CA ILE A 5 18.61 13.21 29.92
C ILE A 5 18.65 12.57 28.51
N ILE A 6 19.66 11.75 28.19
CA ILE A 6 19.87 11.24 26.82
C ILE A 6 18.98 10.03 26.46
N ILE A 7 18.41 9.33 27.45
CA ILE A 7 17.61 8.11 27.18
C ILE A 7 16.18 8.42 26.69
N ALA A 8 15.73 9.68 26.82
CA ALA A 8 14.34 10.05 26.55
C ALA A 8 13.99 10.33 25.08
N ILE A 9 14.92 10.21 24.11
CA ILE A 9 14.68 10.67 22.72
C ILE A 9 14.85 9.55 21.67
N LEU A 10 15.37 8.36 22.02
CA LEU A 10 15.89 7.45 21.00
C LEU A 10 14.96 6.38 20.41
N PHE A 11 13.72 6.21 20.84
CA PHE A 11 12.91 5.08 20.33
C PHE A 11 11.43 5.36 20.10
N PHE A 12 11.10 6.46 19.43
CA PHE A 12 9.77 6.58 18.84
C PHE A 12 9.81 7.21 17.45
N TRP A 13 10.51 6.54 16.53
CA TRP A 13 10.17 6.63 15.11
C TRP A 13 9.08 5.61 14.82
N PHE A 14 7.84 5.97 15.12
CA PHE A 14 6.69 5.24 14.59
C PHE A 14 6.57 5.63 13.12
N ALA A 15 7.03 4.76 12.22
CA ALA A 15 6.78 4.89 10.80
C ALA A 15 5.26 4.93 10.59
N HIS A 16 4.72 6.10 10.24
CA HIS A 16 3.32 6.23 9.87
C HIS A 16 3.18 5.65 8.46
N ALA A 17 2.96 4.34 8.37
CA ALA A 17 2.51 3.71 7.14
C ALA A 17 1.10 4.23 6.86
N ASN A 18 0.98 5.28 6.04
CA ASN A 18 -0.32 5.69 5.51
C ASN A 18 -0.84 4.53 4.65
N ALA A 19 -1.98 3.96 5.02
CA ALA A 19 -2.64 2.98 4.16
C ALA A 19 -2.95 3.64 2.82
N LEU A 20 -2.39 3.12 1.74
CA LEU A 20 -2.66 3.62 0.40
C LEU A 20 -4.12 3.29 0.04
N ASP A 21 -4.93 4.33 -0.21
CA ASP A 21 -6.24 4.13 -0.80
C ASP A 21 -6.09 3.84 -2.30
N ILE A 22 -6.35 2.58 -2.67
CA ILE A 22 -6.24 2.10 -4.05
C ILE A 22 -7.21 2.83 -5.00
N ASN A 23 -8.32 3.35 -4.49
CA ASN A 23 -9.25 4.14 -5.30
C ASN A 23 -8.69 5.54 -5.63
N GLN A 24 -7.69 6.02 -4.89
CA GLN A 24 -7.05 7.33 -5.08
C GLN A 24 -5.60 7.24 -5.55
N ALA A 25 -4.99 6.05 -5.50
CA ALA A 25 -3.60 5.82 -5.89
C ALA A 25 -3.33 6.19 -7.36
N LYS A 26 -2.18 6.81 -7.62
CA LYS A 26 -1.67 7.02 -8.98
C LYS A 26 -0.99 5.76 -9.48
N GLU A 27 -0.74 5.71 -10.78
CA GLU A 27 -0.05 4.57 -11.42
C GLU A 27 1.31 4.29 -10.76
N SER A 28 2.12 5.34 -10.52
CA SER A 28 3.39 5.24 -9.80
C SER A 28 3.24 4.63 -8.40
N ASP A 29 2.20 5.01 -7.67
CA ASP A 29 1.96 4.53 -6.31
C ASP A 29 1.62 3.03 -6.28
N LEU A 30 1.03 2.52 -7.37
CA LEU A 30 0.67 1.11 -7.54
C LEU A 30 1.81 0.28 -8.13
N ASP A 31 2.66 0.86 -8.98
CA ASP A 31 3.86 0.21 -9.51
C ASP A 31 4.89 -0.07 -8.41
N ASP A 32 5.00 0.83 -7.43
CA ASP A 32 5.86 0.69 -6.26
C ASP A 32 5.37 -0.40 -5.28
N LEU A 33 4.14 -0.91 -5.45
CA LEU A 33 3.56 -1.94 -4.61
C LEU A 33 4.23 -3.29 -4.90
N LEU A 34 5.20 -3.68 -4.07
CA LEU A 34 5.79 -5.03 -3.94
C LEU A 34 6.08 -5.79 -5.25
N GLY A 35 6.53 -5.10 -6.31
CA GLY A 35 6.90 -5.76 -7.57
C GLY A 35 5.72 -6.31 -8.37
N LEU A 36 4.51 -5.77 -8.19
CA LEU A 36 3.34 -6.12 -8.98
C LEU A 36 3.54 -5.85 -10.49
N GLY A 37 4.34 -4.85 -10.81
CA GLY A 37 4.75 -4.50 -12.17
C GLY A 37 3.62 -3.90 -13.01
N PRO A 38 3.97 -3.31 -14.18
CA PRO A 38 3.06 -2.47 -14.96
C PRO A 38 1.82 -3.22 -15.47
N ALA A 39 1.95 -4.53 -15.72
CA ALA A 39 0.85 -5.36 -16.16
C ALA A 39 -0.25 -5.53 -15.08
N MET A 40 0.12 -5.53 -13.80
CA MET A 40 -0.85 -5.60 -12.70
C MET A 40 -1.47 -4.24 -12.44
N THR A 41 -0.66 -3.19 -12.39
CA THR A 41 -1.11 -1.81 -12.24
C THR A 41 -2.14 -1.45 -13.31
N THR A 42 -1.87 -1.80 -14.57
CA THR A 42 -2.82 -1.60 -15.67
C THR A 42 -4.17 -2.28 -15.42
N ARG A 43 -4.17 -3.51 -14.89
CA ARG A 43 -5.42 -4.22 -14.56
C ARG A 43 -6.19 -3.54 -13.43
N MET A 44 -5.49 -3.13 -12.38
CA MET A 44 -6.12 -2.40 -11.26
C MET A 44 -6.77 -1.11 -11.73
N LEU A 45 -6.06 -0.31 -12.53
CA LEU A 45 -6.56 0.94 -13.09
C LEU A 45 -7.78 0.71 -13.99
N LYS A 46 -7.72 -0.31 -14.86
CA LYS A 46 -8.84 -0.68 -15.73
C LYS A 46 -10.07 -1.07 -14.92
N GLU A 47 -9.91 -1.93 -13.92
CA GLU A 47 -11.02 -2.35 -13.06
C GLU A 47 -11.58 -1.16 -12.27
N ARG A 48 -10.72 -0.34 -11.66
CA ARG A 48 -11.12 0.87 -10.94
C ARG A 48 -11.93 1.83 -11.81
N ASN A 49 -11.54 2.01 -13.08
CA ASN A 49 -12.24 2.88 -14.02
C ASN A 49 -13.67 2.39 -14.34
N THR A 50 -13.96 1.10 -14.20
CA THR A 50 -15.34 0.60 -14.34
C THR A 50 -16.15 0.89 -13.08
N LYS A 51 -15.55 0.67 -11.90
CA LYS A 51 -16.16 0.93 -10.59
C LYS A 51 -15.09 0.91 -9.51
N ALA A 52 -15.21 1.84 -8.55
CA ALA A 52 -14.40 1.86 -7.34
C ALA A 52 -14.49 0.53 -6.58
N PHE A 53 -13.36 0.09 -6.01
CA PHE A 53 -13.31 -1.11 -5.19
C PHE A 53 -13.99 -0.85 -3.85
N GLN A 54 -14.87 -1.78 -3.46
CA GLN A 54 -15.63 -1.65 -2.21
C GLN A 54 -14.88 -2.18 -0.99
N SER A 55 -14.00 -3.15 -1.21
CA SER A 55 -13.20 -3.78 -0.17
C SER A 55 -11.97 -4.45 -0.76
N TRP A 56 -11.06 -4.87 0.11
CA TRP A 56 -9.92 -5.69 -0.28
C TRP A 56 -10.33 -7.01 -0.94
N SER A 57 -11.42 -7.63 -0.46
CA SER A 57 -11.95 -8.84 -1.07
C SER A 57 -12.48 -8.61 -2.49
N ASP A 58 -13.18 -7.48 -2.72
CA ASP A 58 -13.66 -7.09 -4.05
C ASP A 58 -12.49 -6.90 -5.03
N LEU A 59 -11.42 -6.24 -4.58
CA LEU A 59 -10.20 -6.08 -5.36
C LEU A 59 -9.55 -7.42 -5.71
N MET A 60 -9.38 -8.33 -4.74
CA MET A 60 -8.80 -9.67 -4.99
C MET A 60 -9.66 -10.51 -5.94
N HIS A 61 -11.00 -10.38 -5.87
CA HIS A 61 -11.90 -11.09 -6.78
C HIS A 61 -11.82 -10.56 -8.22
N ARG A 62 -11.68 -9.24 -8.38
CA ARG A 62 -11.70 -8.58 -9.70
C ARG A 62 -10.34 -8.56 -10.38
N VAL A 63 -9.27 -8.34 -9.62
CA VAL A 63 -7.91 -8.24 -10.15
C VAL A 63 -7.18 -9.56 -9.95
N LYS A 64 -7.22 -10.41 -10.98
CA LYS A 64 -6.53 -11.71 -10.97
C LYS A 64 -5.03 -11.55 -10.78
N GLY A 65 -4.49 -12.31 -9.82
CA GLY A 65 -3.06 -12.34 -9.49
C GLY A 65 -2.68 -11.50 -8.26
N ILE A 66 -3.62 -10.78 -7.66
CA ILE A 66 -3.47 -10.22 -6.30
C ILE A 66 -3.86 -11.30 -5.29
N GLY A 67 -2.96 -11.63 -4.36
CA GLY A 67 -3.17 -12.71 -3.38
C GLY A 67 -2.05 -12.82 -2.35
N LYS A 68 -1.88 -14.01 -1.74
CA LYS A 68 -0.98 -14.26 -0.58
C LYS A 68 0.49 -13.80 -0.73
N SER A 69 0.96 -13.55 -1.96
CA SER A 69 2.30 -13.00 -2.23
C SER A 69 2.39 -11.47 -2.11
N THR A 70 1.25 -10.78 -2.05
CA THR A 70 1.13 -9.30 -2.05
C THR A 70 0.56 -8.76 -0.74
N ALA A 71 -0.21 -9.56 0.00
CA ALA A 71 -0.73 -9.19 1.33
C ALA A 71 0.24 -9.70 2.41
N HIS A 72 1.13 -8.83 2.88
CA HIS A 72 1.92 -9.02 4.10
C HIS A 72 1.45 -8.06 5.19
#